data_AF-A0A368ZKR7-F1
#
_entry.id   AF-A0A368ZKR7-F1
#
_cell.length_a   1.000
_cell.length_b   1.000
_cell.length_c   1.000
_cell.angle_alpha   90.00
_cell.angle_beta   90.00
_cell.angle_gamma   90.00
#
_symmetry.space_group_name_H-M   'P 1'
#
loop_
_entity.id
_entity.type
_entity.pdbx_description
1 polymer ?
#
loop_
_entity_poly.entity_id
_entity_poly.type
_entity_poly.pdbx_seq_one_letter_code
_entity_poly.pdbx_strand_id
1 'polypeptide(L)' 'MDCKALDHKTIAEFKVPKQKAVVIKGSQLNAEARKYASTAKVGDVVLLFDIKLESGERLAPISISIIK' A
#
# COMPACT_ATOMS: atom_id res chain seq x y z
N MET A 1 -26.82 -6.84 2.87
CA MET A 1 -25.41 -6.84 3.29
C MET A 1 -24.72 -5.79 2.45
N ASP A 2 -24.69 -4.56 2.96
CA ASP A 2 -24.14 -3.40 2.27
C ASP A 2 -22.61 -3.50 2.26
N CYS A 3 -22.06 -3.90 1.11
CA CYS A 3 -20.67 -3.66 0.80
C CYS A 3 -20.48 -2.14 0.72
N LYS A 4 -20.23 -1.48 1.86
CA LYS A 4 -19.71 -0.11 1.87
C LYS A 4 -18.43 -0.13 1.04
N ALA A 5 -18.52 0.38 -0.19
CA ALA A 5 -17.37 0.70 -1.00
C ALA A 5 -16.47 1.57 -0.12
N LEU A 6 -15.32 1.03 0.29
CA LEU A 6 -14.34 1.77 1.08
C LEU A 6 -13.95 3.00 0.26
N ASP A 7 -14.26 4.16 0.84
CA ASP A 7 -14.16 5.49 0.28
C ASP A 7 -12.86 5.66 -0.53
N HIS A 8 -13.01 6.04 -1.80
CA HIS A 8 -11.95 6.11 -2.81
C HIS A 8 -10.86 7.19 -2.53
N LYS A 9 -10.80 7.74 -1.31
CA LYS A 9 -10.02 8.95 -1.00
C LYS A 9 -8.75 8.74 -0.18
N THR A 10 -8.56 7.57 0.44
CA THR A 10 -7.26 7.27 1.06
C THR A 10 -6.24 7.05 -0.05
N ILE A 11 -5.11 7.75 -0.04
CA ILE A 11 -4.06 7.61 -1.05
C ILE A 11 -2.76 7.29 -0.30
N ALA A 12 -2.03 6.29 -0.78
CA ALA A 12 -0.72 5.95 -0.24
C ALA A 12 0.22 5.50 -1.36
N GLU A 13 1.52 5.59 -1.14
CA GLU A 13 2.53 5.03 -2.02
C GLU A 13 3.06 3.72 -1.45
N PHE A 14 3.05 2.69 -2.29
CA PHE A 14 3.49 1.34 -1.99
C PHE A 14 4.77 1.03 -2.74
N LYS A 15 5.83 0.61 -2.04
CA LYS A 15 7.13 0.31 -2.63
C LYS A 15 7.66 -1.04 -2.17
N VAL A 16 7.93 -1.90 -3.15
CA VAL A 16 8.68 -3.14 -2.99
C VAL A 16 10.15 -2.86 -3.33
N PRO A 17 11.12 -3.48 -2.63
CA PRO A 17 12.53 -3.34 -2.98
C PRO A 17 12.79 -3.65 -4.46
N LYS A 18 13.64 -2.84 -5.10
CA LYS A 18 14.01 -2.96 -6.53
C LYS A 18 12.87 -2.73 -7.53
N GLN A 19 11.69 -2.31 -7.07
CA GLN A 19 10.58 -1.86 -7.92
C GLN A 19 10.34 -0.36 -7.77
N LYS A 20 9.59 0.21 -8.70
CA LYS A 20 9.09 1.59 -8.57
C LYS A 20 8.00 1.65 -7.49
N ALA A 21 7.82 2.83 -6.90
CA ALA A 21 6.69 3.07 -6.01
C ALA A 21 5.40 3.16 -6.83
N VAL A 22 4.30 2.67 -6.26
CA VAL A 22 2.98 2.61 -6.89
C VAL A 22 1.98 3.31 -5.99
N VAL A 23 1.19 4.21 -6.58
CA VAL A 23 0.11 4.87 -5.83
C VAL A 23 -1.07 3.91 -5.68
N ILE A 24 -1.43 3.59 -4.44
CA ILE A 24 -2.64 2.85 -4.08
C ILE A 24 -3.73 3.82 -3.61
N LYS A 25 -4.98 3.49 -3.93
CA LYS A 25 -6.16 4.26 -3.51
C LYS A 25 -7.09 3.36 -2.72
N GLY A 26 -7.62 3.86 -1.61
CA GLY A 26 -8.40 3.11 -0.64
C GLY A 26 -7.52 2.23 0.25
N SER A 27 -8.12 1.18 0.78
CA SER A 27 -7.51 0.26 1.76
C SER A 27 -6.87 -0.99 1.13
N GLN A 28 -6.90 -1.12 -0.19
CA GLN A 28 -6.48 -2.33 -0.90
C GLN A 28 -5.38 -2.05 -1.92
N LEU A 29 -4.51 -3.04 -2.14
CA LEU A 29 -3.52 -2.98 -3.20
C LEU A 29 -4.22 -3.02 -4.56
N ASN A 30 -3.83 -2.13 -5.47
CA ASN A 30 -4.26 -2.18 -6.87
C ASN A 30 -3.57 -3.34 -7.62
N ALA A 31 -3.92 -3.56 -8.89
CA ALA A 31 -3.36 -4.66 -9.67
C ALA A 31 -1.83 -4.60 -9.83
N GLU A 32 -1.27 -3.39 -9.96
CA GLU A 32 0.17 -3.18 -10.11
C GLU A 32 0.93 -3.45 -8.80
N ALA A 33 0.43 -2.92 -7.67
CA ALA A 33 0.98 -3.16 -6.35
C ALA A 33 0.91 -4.64 -5.96
N ARG A 34 -0.16 -5.36 -6.31
CA ARG A 34 -0.25 -6.82 -6.14
C ARG A 34 0.81 -7.55 -6.95
N LYS A 35 1.02 -7.16 -8.21
CA LYS A 35 2.07 -7.75 -9.06
C LYS A 35 3.45 -7.56 -8.44
N TYR A 36 3.74 -6.37 -7.89
CA TYR A 36 5.02 -6.11 -7.23
C TYR A 36 5.16 -6.88 -5.92
N ALA A 37 4.09 -6.96 -5.12
CA ALA A 37 4.07 -7.77 -3.90
C ALA A 37 4.35 -9.26 -4.20
N SER A 38 3.82 -9.80 -5.30
CA SER A 38 4.10 -11.19 -5.73
C SER A 38 5.57 -11.43 -6.13
N THR A 39 6.33 -10.36 -6.41
CA THR A 39 7.79 -10.47 -6.68
C THR A 39 8.65 -10.30 -5.43
N ALA A 40 8.05 -9.86 -4.32
CA ALA A 40 8.77 -9.69 -3.05
C ALA A 40 9.18 -11.06 -2.48
N LYS A 41 10.37 -11.12 -1.90
CA LYS A 41 10.92 -12.33 -1.29
C LYS A 41 10.82 -12.26 0.24
N VAL A 42 10.94 -13.43 0.87
CA VAL A 42 11.08 -13.52 2.33
C VAL A 42 12.29 -12.71 2.76
N GLY A 43 12.12 -11.86 3.76
CA GLY A 43 13.13 -10.92 4.24
C GLY A 43 13.14 -9.56 3.53
N ASP A 44 12.38 -9.39 2.43
CA ASP A 44 12.19 -8.05 1.85
C ASP A 44 11.31 -7.19 2.77
N VAL A 45 11.66 -5.90 2.86
CA VAL A 45 10.87 -4.89 3.57
C VAL A 45 10.10 -4.07 2.56
N VAL A 46 8.78 -4.17 2.63
CA VAL A 46 7.85 -3.38 1.83
C VAL A 46 7.48 -2.11 2.59
N LEU A 47 7.47 -0.98 1.89
CA LEU A 47 7.20 0.33 2.47
C LEU A 47 5.86 0.86 1.98
N LEU A 48 5.07 1.36 2.92
CA LEU A 48 3.88 2.16 2.67
C LEU A 48 4.11 3.57 3.23
N PHE A 49 4.06 4.59 2.39
CA PHE A 49 4.42 5.96 2.77
C PHE A 49 3.54 6.99 2.05
N ASP A 50 3.65 8.26 2.46
CA ASP A 50 2.76 9.35 2.04
C ASP A 50 1.27 8.97 2.14
N ILE A 51 0.91 8.36 3.28
CA ILE A 51 -0.45 7.89 3.53
C ILE A 51 -1.31 9.10 3.90
N LYS A 52 -2.16 9.50 2.97
CA LYS A 52 -3.14 10.57 3.14
C LYS A 52 -4.52 9.97 3.39
N LEU A 53 -5.08 10.25 4.55
CA LEU A 53 -6.44 9.86 4.91
C LEU A 53 -7.46 10.84 4.32
N GLU A 54 -8.72 10.41 4.29
CA GLU A 54 -9.83 11.27 3.87
C GLU A 54 -10.00 12.50 4.76
N SER A 55 -9.69 12.39 6.06
CA SER A 55 -9.68 13.52 7.01
C SER A 55 -8.64 14.59 6.68
N GLY A 56 -7.75 14.35 5.70
CA GLY A 56 -6.63 15.22 5.36
C GLY A 56 -5.38 14.96 6.21
N GLU A 57 -5.48 14.07 7.21
CA GLU A 57 -4.36 13.67 8.04
C GLU A 57 -3.34 12.86 7.25
N ARG A 58 -2.06 13.02 7.62
CA ARG A 58 -0.94 12.25 7.08
C ARG A 58 -0.44 11.29 8.15
N LEU A 59 -0.40 10.01 7.82
CA LEU A 59 0.15 9.01 8.71
C LEU A 59 1.66 8.84 8.50
N ALA A 60 2.34 8.43 9.56
CA ALA A 60 3.73 8.03 9.50
C ALA A 60 3.90 6.83 8.54
N PRO A 61 5.06 6.71 7.88
CA PRO A 61 5.33 5.57 7.00
C PRO A 61 5.31 4.26 7.79
N ILE A 62 4.82 3.21 7.14
CA ILE A 62 4.70 1.86 7.69
C ILE A 62 5.65 0.96 6.91
N SER A 63 6.44 0.15 7.62
CA SER A 63 7.34 -0.84 7.04
C SER A 63 6.85 -2.24 7.41
N ILE A 64 6.67 -3.10 6.42
CA ILE A 64 6.19 -4.48 6.61
C ILE A 64 7.27 -5.42 6.09
N SER A 65 7.78 -6.29 6.96
CA SER A 65 8.73 -7.34 6.57
C SER A 65 7.98 -8.58 6.11
N ILE A 66 8.36 -9.13 4.96
CA ILE A 66 7.78 -10.38 4.46
C ILE A 66 8.41 -11.55 5.21
N ILE A 67 7.68 -12.06 6.21
CA ILE A 67 7.96 -13.33 6.90
C ILE A 67 7.04 -14.38 6.29
N LYS A 68 7.58 -15.49 5.82
CA LYS A 68 6.82 -16.61 5.27
C LYS A 68 6.87 -17.78 6.23
#